data_AF-A0A850BNX2-F1
#
_entry.id   AF-A0A850BNX2-F1
#
_cell.length_a   1.000
_cell.length_b   1.000
_cell.length_c   1.000
_cell.angle_alpha   90.00
_cell.angle_beta   90.00
_cell.angle_gamma   90.00
#
_symmetry.space_group_name_H-M   'P 1'
#
loop_
_entity.id
_entity.type
_entity.pdbx_description
1 polymer ?
#
loop_
_entity_poly.entity_id
_entity_poly.type
_entity_poly.pdbx_seq_one_letter_code
_entity_poly.pdbx_strand_id
1 'polypeptide(L)'
;MRLAPALLAVLLSACGAPSAPDRGLGEAAAPRASFLASVRSAPEDAPPSAPPSAASSAPALPSIPAPKPPSGEGRAEAAERVLFLATHLRTDDLRKVCPAAMEEEARVRCLLSFRYADDAASRELVFTLYNETGSLAGLLPEETTSDGRGGKVRLLPARPVGANRQHLSWIIEAFRSYKSFAAAVGARGPISFRDRPVDFRFFYSEKGGMPSAFAATRNIGYNLFGALNMSDVTVRDTLFHELFHLNDGWRGDWSRRALAPIYDEIIARCGRRSACLSPYAPTDTKIAGVVYAFAPQGGVREYAAELALRYFREHRLVIDNEPLPARAFKCGPAENAAAWKLLSDEFFGGVDLVPPCGE
;
A
#
# COMPACT_ATOMS: atom_id res chain seq x y z
N MET A 1 11.71 38.62 20.55
CA MET A 1 10.69 37.56 20.34
C MET A 1 11.39 36.33 19.79
N ARG A 2 11.53 35.27 20.59
CA ARG A 2 12.14 34.00 20.18
C ARG A 2 11.01 33.04 19.82
N LEU A 3 10.91 32.66 18.55
CA LEU A 3 9.98 31.64 18.07
C LEU A 3 10.56 30.26 18.38
N ALA A 4 9.81 29.46 19.12
CA ALA A 4 10.12 28.06 19.37
C ALA A 4 9.80 27.21 18.12
N PRO A 5 10.57 26.15 17.83
CA PRO A 5 10.25 25.23 16.75
C PRO A 5 9.10 24.30 17.17
N ALA A 6 8.08 24.19 16.33
CA ALA A 6 7.00 23.22 16.48
C ALA A 6 7.54 21.81 16.20
N LEU A 7 7.48 20.92 17.19
CA LEU A 7 7.65 19.48 16.99
C LEU A 7 6.42 18.93 16.25
N LEU A 8 6.60 18.50 15.00
CA LEU A 8 5.62 17.73 14.25
C LEU A 8 5.78 16.25 14.63
N ALA A 9 4.82 15.68 15.36
CA ALA A 9 4.81 14.26 15.68
C ALA A 9 4.39 13.46 14.44
N VAL A 10 5.35 12.78 13.81
CA VAL A 10 5.10 11.86 12.69
C VAL A 10 4.70 10.49 13.28
N LEU A 11 3.45 10.08 13.10
CA LEU A 11 2.99 8.72 13.40
C LEU A 11 3.40 7.81 12.23
N LEU A 12 4.51 7.10 12.42
CA LEU A 12 5.01 6.08 11.50
C LEU A 12 4.41 4.73 11.89
N SER A 13 3.59 4.17 11.00
CA SER A 13 3.13 2.79 11.11
C SER A 13 4.10 1.90 10.36
N ALA A 14 4.69 0.94 11.08
CA ALA A 14 5.71 0.04 10.55
C ALA A 14 5.09 -1.35 10.29
N CYS A 15 4.93 -1.71 9.02
CA CYS A 15 4.53 -3.06 8.62
C CYS A 15 5.64 -4.07 8.92
N GLY A 16 5.41 -5.00 9.85
CA GLY A 16 6.38 -6.01 10.27
C GLY A 16 5.84 -7.42 10.24
N ALA A 17 6.55 -8.34 9.58
CA ALA A 17 6.30 -9.77 9.71
C ALA A 17 6.96 -10.35 10.98
N PRO A 18 6.44 -11.46 11.54
CA PRO A 18 7.16 -12.24 12.54
C PRO A 18 8.37 -12.94 11.91
N SER A 19 9.49 -12.95 12.64
CA SER A 19 10.72 -13.64 12.25
C SER A 19 10.50 -15.15 12.18
N ALA A 20 10.80 -15.78 11.05
CA ALA A 20 10.90 -17.23 10.95
C ALA A 20 12.17 -17.71 11.69
N PRO A 21 12.15 -18.85 12.39
CA PRO A 21 13.36 -19.44 12.92
C PRO A 21 14.23 -19.98 11.78
N ASP A 22 15.52 -19.74 11.92
CA ASP A 22 16.59 -20.24 11.08
C ASP A 22 16.47 -21.77 10.94
N ARG A 23 16.23 -22.27 9.72
CA ARG A 23 16.22 -23.70 9.41
C ARG A 23 17.23 -23.98 8.33
N GLY A 24 18.27 -24.70 8.75
CA GLY A 24 19.36 -25.19 7.92
C GLY A 24 18.89 -26.03 6.74
N LEU A 25 19.75 -26.00 5.72
CA LEU A 25 19.70 -26.76 4.49
C LEU A 25 19.45 -28.26 4.77
N GLY A 26 18.37 -28.79 4.21
CA GLY A 26 18.02 -30.21 4.27
C GLY A 26 17.21 -30.60 3.04
N GLU A 27 17.89 -31.30 2.13
CA GLU A 27 17.47 -32.18 1.05
C GLU A 27 15.96 -32.33 0.73
N ALA A 28 15.66 -32.15 -0.56
CA ALA A 28 14.36 -32.38 -1.17
C ALA A 28 14.05 -33.88 -1.28
N ALA A 29 12.89 -34.29 -0.77
CA ALA A 29 12.20 -35.51 -1.16
C ALA A 29 10.69 -35.24 -1.29
N ALA A 30 10.17 -35.38 -2.50
CA ALA A 30 8.73 -35.38 -2.77
C ALA A 30 8.10 -36.71 -2.31
N PRO A 31 6.81 -36.68 -1.95
CA PRO A 31 5.97 -37.83 -2.26
C PRO A 31 4.72 -37.45 -3.06
N ARG A 32 4.48 -38.27 -4.10
CA ARG A 32 3.18 -38.52 -4.70
C ARG A 32 2.28 -39.25 -3.70
N ALA A 33 0.99 -38.92 -3.70
CA ALA A 33 -0.06 -39.91 -3.45
C ALA A 33 -1.39 -39.46 -4.10
N SER A 34 -1.84 -40.25 -5.07
CA SER A 34 -3.21 -40.31 -5.56
C SER A 34 -4.11 -40.97 -4.52
N PHE A 35 -5.38 -40.59 -4.41
CA PHE A 35 -6.48 -41.54 -4.17
C PHE A 35 -7.82 -40.99 -4.69
N LEU A 36 -8.53 -41.85 -5.42
CA LEU A 36 -9.88 -41.69 -5.98
C LEU A 36 -10.93 -42.27 -5.02
N ALA A 37 -12.14 -41.67 -5.00
CA ALA A 37 -13.49 -42.27 -4.95
C ALA A 37 -14.49 -41.19 -4.46
N SER A 38 -15.43 -40.66 -5.25
CA SER A 38 -16.65 -41.25 -5.82
C SER A 38 -17.68 -41.71 -4.79
N VAL A 39 -18.68 -40.86 -4.50
CA VAL A 39 -20.03 -41.24 -4.08
C VAL A 39 -21.04 -40.30 -4.76
N ARG A 40 -22.11 -40.89 -5.31
CA ARG A 40 -23.24 -40.25 -6.02
C ARG A 40 -24.53 -40.37 -5.19
N SER A 41 -25.49 -39.50 -5.52
CA SER A 41 -26.96 -39.53 -5.26
C SER A 41 -27.38 -38.74 -4.02
N ALA A 42 -28.47 -37.95 -3.95
CA ALA A 42 -29.58 -37.52 -4.84
C ALA A 42 -30.34 -36.37 -4.09
N PRO A 43 -31.40 -35.73 -4.65
CA PRO A 43 -31.77 -34.34 -4.36
C PRO A 43 -32.85 -34.18 -3.27
N GLU A 44 -32.91 -33.00 -2.64
CA GLU A 44 -34.06 -32.56 -1.83
C GLU A 44 -34.27 -31.03 -1.93
N ASP A 45 -35.47 -30.70 -2.43
CA ASP A 45 -36.38 -29.59 -2.19
C ASP A 45 -35.91 -28.12 -2.03
N ALA A 46 -36.50 -27.29 -2.88
CA ALA A 46 -36.44 -25.83 -2.88
C ALA A 46 -37.36 -25.20 -1.82
N PRO A 47 -36.94 -24.13 -1.12
CA PRO A 47 -37.83 -23.30 -0.33
C PRO A 47 -38.44 -22.13 -1.16
N PRO A 48 -39.56 -21.54 -0.70
CA PRO A 48 -40.37 -20.61 -1.48
C PRO A 48 -39.83 -19.18 -1.52
N SER A 49 -40.15 -18.51 -2.63
CA SER A 49 -39.80 -17.13 -2.98
C SER A 49 -40.23 -16.07 -1.94
N ALA A 50 -39.28 -15.22 -1.55
CA ALA A 50 -39.53 -14.00 -0.78
C ALA A 50 -40.00 -12.83 -1.69
N PRO A 51 -40.82 -11.90 -1.18
CA PRO A 51 -41.32 -10.75 -1.94
C PRO A 51 -40.25 -9.65 -2.15
N PRO A 52 -40.40 -8.79 -3.16
CA PRO A 52 -39.40 -7.77 -3.50
C PRO A 52 -39.34 -6.66 -2.43
N SER A 53 -38.16 -6.44 -1.87
CA SER A 53 -37.85 -5.35 -0.95
C SER A 53 -37.66 -4.05 -1.73
N ALA A 54 -38.44 -3.02 -1.37
CA ALA A 54 -38.41 -1.70 -2.00
C ALA A 54 -37.06 -1.01 -1.75
N ALA A 55 -36.37 -0.63 -2.83
CA ALA A 55 -35.14 0.14 -2.79
C ALA A 55 -35.40 1.54 -2.19
N SER A 56 -34.92 1.78 -0.98
CA SER A 56 -34.84 3.11 -0.37
C SER A 56 -33.59 3.81 -0.89
N SER A 57 -33.77 4.79 -1.78
CA SER A 57 -32.71 5.63 -2.29
C SER A 57 -32.24 6.61 -1.20
N ALA A 58 -31.14 6.28 -0.53
CA ALA A 58 -30.44 7.25 0.32
C ALA A 58 -29.76 8.32 -0.56
N PRO A 59 -29.83 9.61 -0.21
CA PRO A 59 -29.22 10.68 -1.00
C PRO A 59 -27.68 10.56 -0.96
N ALA A 60 -27.06 10.65 -2.14
CA ALA A 60 -25.60 10.65 -2.30
C ALA A 60 -25.00 11.85 -1.55
N LEU A 61 -24.00 11.58 -0.70
CA LEU A 61 -23.24 12.63 -0.03
C LEU A 61 -22.45 13.44 -1.07
N PRO A 62 -22.37 14.78 -0.92
CA PRO A 62 -21.60 15.62 -1.82
C PRO A 62 -20.11 15.25 -1.74
N SER A 63 -19.53 14.88 -2.88
CA SER A 63 -18.12 14.57 -3.00
C SER A 63 -17.28 15.81 -2.64
N ILE A 64 -16.46 15.71 -1.60
CA ILE A 64 -15.51 16.78 -1.27
C ILE A 64 -14.43 16.78 -2.36
N PRO A 65 -14.21 17.90 -3.09
CA PRO A 65 -13.12 17.98 -4.05
C PRO A 65 -11.79 17.86 -3.32
N ALA A 66 -10.94 16.95 -3.80
CA ALA A 66 -9.61 16.73 -3.22
C ALA A 66 -8.84 18.06 -3.19
N PRO A 67 -8.08 18.35 -2.11
CA PRO A 67 -7.30 19.57 -2.02
C PRO A 67 -6.34 19.67 -3.20
N LYS A 68 -6.42 20.80 -3.93
CA LYS A 68 -5.48 21.13 -5.01
C LYS A 68 -4.05 21.04 -4.45
N PRO A 69 -3.08 20.43 -5.16
CA PRO A 69 -1.70 20.43 -4.72
C PRO A 69 -1.23 21.90 -4.52
N PRO A 70 -0.43 22.20 -3.48
CA PRO A 70 0.08 23.53 -3.22
C PRO A 70 0.86 24.00 -4.44
N SER A 71 0.50 25.18 -4.91
CA SER A 71 1.02 25.85 -6.12
C SER A 71 2.41 26.47 -5.92
N GLY A 72 3.27 25.85 -5.11
CA GLY A 72 4.47 26.52 -4.59
C GLY A 72 5.79 26.10 -5.21
N GLU A 73 5.87 24.94 -5.87
CA GLU A 73 7.16 24.38 -6.26
C GLU A 73 7.07 23.52 -7.51
N GLY A 74 7.99 23.76 -8.45
CA GLY A 74 8.11 22.99 -9.68
C GLY A 74 8.52 21.55 -9.42
N ARG A 75 8.19 20.67 -10.36
CA ARG A 75 8.51 19.24 -10.28
C ARG A 75 10.02 19.01 -10.22
N ALA A 76 10.80 19.85 -10.90
CA ALA A 76 12.25 19.73 -10.94
C ALA A 76 12.92 20.05 -9.59
N GLU A 77 12.46 21.06 -8.86
CA GLU A 77 12.94 21.36 -7.50
C GLU A 77 12.57 20.24 -6.54
N ALA A 78 11.35 19.71 -6.63
CA ALA A 78 10.95 18.54 -5.86
C ALA A 78 11.82 17.31 -6.19
N ALA A 79 12.13 17.11 -7.47
CA ALA A 79 13.00 16.02 -7.92
C ALA A 79 14.42 16.15 -7.37
N GLU A 80 14.99 17.35 -7.32
CA GLU A 80 16.29 17.61 -6.70
C GLU A 80 16.30 17.14 -5.23
N ARG A 81 15.27 17.46 -4.43
CA ARG A 81 15.20 17.05 -3.01
C ARG A 81 14.86 15.58 -2.81
N VAL A 82 14.17 14.96 -3.76
CA VAL A 82 13.87 13.53 -3.70
C VAL A 82 15.13 12.73 -4.03
N LEU A 83 15.79 13.09 -5.14
CA LEU A 83 16.94 12.39 -5.64
C LEU A 83 18.22 12.72 -4.86
N PHE A 84 18.37 13.92 -4.30
CA PHE A 84 19.59 14.36 -3.64
C PHE A 84 19.32 14.88 -2.23
N LEU A 85 20.02 14.29 -1.26
CA LEU A 85 20.11 14.83 0.09
C LEU A 85 21.02 16.06 0.06
N ALA A 86 20.67 17.08 0.83
CA ALA A 86 21.47 18.31 0.94
C ALA A 86 22.94 18.07 1.35
N THR A 87 23.22 16.91 1.96
CA THR A 87 24.55 16.49 2.41
C THR A 87 25.37 15.76 1.34
N HIS A 88 24.75 15.23 0.28
CA HIS A 88 25.42 14.34 -0.68
C HIS A 88 26.14 15.08 -1.82
N LEU A 89 25.73 16.32 -2.12
CA LEU A 89 26.40 17.18 -3.09
C LEU A 89 26.27 18.62 -2.63
N ARG A 90 27.32 19.41 -2.88
CA ARG A 90 27.13 20.86 -2.92
C ARG A 90 26.13 21.14 -4.04
N THR A 91 25.00 21.74 -3.71
CA THR A 91 23.94 22.10 -4.68
C THR A 91 24.48 22.82 -5.91
N ASP A 92 25.58 23.55 -5.76
CA ASP A 92 26.25 24.26 -6.85
C ASP A 92 26.83 23.33 -7.91
N ASP A 93 27.38 22.18 -7.53
CA ASP A 93 27.92 21.22 -8.49
C ASP A 93 26.80 20.50 -9.24
N LEU A 94 25.70 20.18 -8.55
CA LEU A 94 24.50 19.64 -9.18
C LEU A 94 23.90 20.64 -10.18
N ARG A 95 23.82 21.92 -9.82
CA ARG A 95 23.26 22.97 -10.67
C ARG A 95 24.17 23.36 -11.83
N LYS A 96 25.47 23.02 -11.81
CA LYS A 96 26.34 23.12 -12.99
C LYS A 96 26.02 22.04 -14.02
N VAL A 97 25.75 20.82 -13.56
CA VAL A 97 25.45 19.67 -14.45
C VAL A 97 24.00 19.69 -14.94
N CYS A 98 23.06 19.99 -14.05
CA CYS A 98 21.62 20.10 -14.33
C CYS A 98 21.09 21.48 -13.92
N PRO A 99 21.34 22.54 -14.72
CA PRO A 99 20.96 23.91 -14.40
C PRO A 99 19.49 24.09 -14.07
N ALA A 100 19.19 24.97 -13.10
CA ALA A 100 17.82 25.34 -12.73
C ALA A 100 17.06 26.04 -13.87
N ALA A 101 17.77 26.64 -14.83
CA ALA A 101 17.18 27.26 -16.01
C ALA A 101 16.77 26.27 -17.11
N MET A 102 17.07 24.98 -16.96
CA MET A 102 16.57 23.96 -17.88
C MET A 102 15.04 23.86 -17.79
N GLU A 103 14.40 23.51 -18.91
CA GLU A 103 12.99 23.11 -18.94
C GLU A 103 12.72 21.99 -17.91
N GLU A 104 11.55 22.02 -17.27
CA GLU A 104 11.26 21.24 -16.06
C GLU A 104 11.49 19.74 -16.27
N GLU A 105 10.89 19.19 -17.32
CA GLU A 105 11.01 17.77 -17.67
C GLU A 105 12.45 17.41 -18.06
N ALA A 106 13.14 18.27 -18.82
CA ALA A 106 14.53 18.06 -19.20
C ALA A 106 15.45 18.05 -17.97
N ARG A 107 15.16 18.90 -16.98
CA ARG A 107 15.88 18.98 -15.72
C ARG A 107 15.68 17.72 -14.88
N VAL A 108 14.45 17.23 -14.74
CA VAL A 108 14.17 15.98 -14.02
C VAL A 108 14.94 14.81 -14.64
N ARG A 109 14.94 14.70 -15.97
CA ARG A 109 15.70 13.66 -16.69
C ARG A 109 17.21 13.79 -16.50
N CYS A 110 17.74 15.01 -16.49
CA CYS A 110 19.15 15.26 -16.18
C CYS A 110 19.49 14.77 -14.77
N LEU A 111 18.66 15.12 -13.77
CA LEU A 111 18.86 14.72 -12.38
C LEU A 111 18.81 13.20 -12.19
N LEU A 112 17.88 12.50 -12.84
CA LEU A 112 17.81 11.03 -12.85
C LEU A 112 19.05 10.41 -13.49
N SER A 113 19.43 10.90 -14.67
CA SER A 113 20.65 10.45 -15.36
C SER A 113 21.88 10.60 -14.49
N PHE A 114 22.01 11.73 -13.80
CA PHE A 114 23.15 12.02 -12.95
C PHE A 114 23.18 11.14 -11.68
N ARG A 115 22.03 10.94 -11.02
CA ARG A 115 21.92 10.10 -9.81
C ARG A 115 22.30 8.63 -10.06
N TYR A 116 22.03 8.12 -11.26
CA TYR A 116 22.25 6.72 -11.63
C TYR A 116 23.34 6.56 -12.70
N ALA A 117 24.25 7.54 -12.82
CA ALA A 117 25.27 7.54 -13.86
C ALA A 117 26.24 6.33 -13.76
N ASP A 118 26.41 5.77 -12.56
CA ASP A 118 27.28 4.66 -12.24
C ASP A 118 26.63 3.28 -12.39
N ASP A 119 25.32 3.20 -12.69
CA ASP A 119 24.60 1.94 -12.90
C ASP A 119 23.58 2.08 -14.03
N ALA A 120 23.99 1.75 -15.25
CA ALA A 120 23.17 1.92 -16.45
C ALA A 120 21.85 1.13 -16.42
N ALA A 121 21.87 -0.08 -15.83
CA ALA A 121 20.69 -0.94 -15.74
C ALA A 121 19.65 -0.35 -14.78
N SER A 122 20.09 0.14 -13.63
CA SER A 122 19.22 0.81 -12.66
C SER A 122 18.73 2.16 -13.21
N ARG A 123 19.57 2.88 -13.96
CA ARG A 123 19.19 4.11 -14.67
C ARG A 123 18.03 3.88 -15.63
N GLU A 124 18.08 2.81 -16.42
CA GLU A 124 16.99 2.44 -17.32
C GLU A 124 15.68 2.19 -16.56
N LEU A 125 15.73 1.42 -15.47
CA LEU A 125 14.56 1.12 -14.65
C LEU A 125 13.96 2.38 -14.00
N VAL A 126 14.76 3.31 -13.49
CA VAL A 126 14.21 4.55 -12.93
C VAL A 126 13.60 5.46 -13.98
N PHE A 127 14.12 5.44 -15.22
CA PHE A 127 13.46 6.12 -16.33
C PHE A 127 12.14 5.44 -16.69
N THR A 128 12.08 4.11 -16.70
CA THR A 128 10.83 3.38 -16.89
C THR A 128 9.80 3.74 -15.82
N LEU A 129 10.19 3.71 -14.53
CA LEU A 129 9.33 4.12 -13.43
C LEU A 129 8.81 5.55 -13.62
N TYR A 130 9.70 6.50 -13.90
CA TYR A 130 9.34 7.90 -14.11
C TYR A 130 8.43 8.11 -15.32
N ASN A 131 8.72 7.48 -16.46
CA ASN A 131 7.91 7.61 -17.67
C ASN A 131 6.51 7.03 -17.49
N GLU A 132 6.37 5.90 -16.78
CA GLU A 132 5.07 5.22 -16.62
C GLU A 132 4.19 5.82 -15.54
N THR A 133 4.80 6.47 -14.54
CA THR A 133 4.08 6.87 -13.31
C THR A 133 4.29 8.32 -12.91
N GLY A 134 5.33 8.98 -13.44
CA GLY A 134 5.81 10.28 -12.96
C GLY A 134 6.53 10.22 -11.61
N SER A 135 6.72 9.04 -11.03
CA SER A 135 7.35 8.82 -9.72
C SER A 135 8.88 8.79 -9.80
N LEU A 136 9.54 9.24 -8.73
CA LEU A 136 11.01 9.20 -8.62
C LEU A 136 11.48 8.14 -7.64
N ALA A 137 12.64 7.56 -7.92
CA ALA A 137 13.37 6.70 -7.01
C ALA A 137 14.46 7.51 -6.28
N GLY A 138 14.10 8.11 -5.15
CA GLY A 138 14.95 9.00 -4.37
C GLY A 138 15.56 8.36 -3.13
N LEU A 139 16.11 9.21 -2.27
CA LEU A 139 16.76 8.83 -1.02
C LEU A 139 15.94 9.32 0.18
N LEU A 140 15.74 8.44 1.15
CA LEU A 140 15.35 8.87 2.49
C LEU A 140 16.57 9.55 3.15
N PRO A 141 16.41 10.71 3.81
CA PRO A 141 17.43 11.23 4.71
C PRO A 141 17.75 10.23 5.82
N GLU A 142 18.95 10.32 6.40
CA GLU A 142 19.21 9.57 7.62
C GLU A 142 18.28 10.06 8.73
N GLU A 143 17.60 9.12 9.39
CA GLU A 143 16.72 9.42 10.51
C GLU A 143 16.64 8.27 11.50
N THR A 144 16.15 8.56 12.71
CA THR A 144 15.84 7.53 13.71
C THR A 144 14.34 7.54 13.96
N THR A 145 13.72 6.36 13.83
CA THR A 145 12.28 6.18 14.01
C THR A 145 11.97 5.05 14.99
N SER A 146 10.70 4.86 15.32
CA SER A 146 10.18 3.69 16.02
C SER A 146 10.28 2.45 15.13
N ASP A 147 10.68 1.32 15.71
CA ASP A 147 10.69 0.01 15.03
C ASP A 147 9.31 -0.69 15.01
N GLY A 148 8.27 -0.02 15.52
CA GLY A 148 6.92 -0.58 15.67
C GLY A 148 6.76 -1.57 16.85
N ARG A 149 7.83 -1.82 17.61
CA ARG A 149 7.88 -2.72 18.77
C ARG A 149 8.29 -1.99 20.06
N GLY A 150 8.29 -0.66 20.03
CA GLY A 150 8.68 0.20 21.16
C GLY A 150 10.18 0.49 21.23
N GLY A 151 10.97 -0.01 20.29
CA GLY A 151 12.38 0.32 20.11
C GLY A 151 12.59 1.46 19.11
N LYS A 152 13.85 1.85 18.94
CA LYS A 152 14.28 2.80 17.91
C LYS A 152 15.17 2.10 16.88
N VAL A 153 15.01 2.48 15.63
CA VAL A 153 15.81 2.00 14.50
C VAL A 153 16.33 3.19 13.70
N ARG A 154 17.61 3.12 13.31
CA ARG A 154 18.22 4.10 12.41
C ARG A 154 18.00 3.66 10.96
N LEU A 155 17.52 4.59 10.15
CA LEU A 155 17.30 4.43 8.73
C LEU A 155 18.41 5.18 7.99
N LEU A 156 19.07 4.50 7.06
CA LEU A 156 20.20 5.02 6.30
C LEU A 156 19.81 5.17 4.83
N PRO A 157 20.17 6.28 4.16
CA PRO A 157 19.89 6.47 2.73
C PRO A 157 20.48 5.32 1.89
N ALA A 158 19.70 4.80 0.94
CA ALA A 158 20.16 3.71 0.08
C ALA A 158 19.64 3.84 -1.35
N ARG A 159 20.42 3.39 -2.34
CA ARG A 159 19.99 3.37 -3.74
C ARG A 159 19.60 1.96 -4.18
N PRO A 160 18.54 1.78 -4.99
CA PRO A 160 18.21 0.50 -5.60
C PRO A 160 19.11 0.21 -6.81
N VAL A 161 20.40 -0.03 -6.57
CA VAL A 161 21.43 -0.31 -7.59
C VAL A 161 22.08 -1.68 -7.39
N GLY A 162 22.81 -2.17 -8.39
CA GLY A 162 23.52 -3.44 -8.33
C GLY A 162 22.56 -4.61 -8.07
N ALA A 163 22.79 -5.37 -7.00
CA ALA A 163 21.92 -6.48 -6.59
C ALA A 163 20.51 -6.02 -6.17
N ASN A 164 20.36 -4.77 -5.71
CA ASN A 164 19.08 -4.23 -5.24
C ASN A 164 18.20 -3.66 -6.36
N ARG A 165 18.69 -3.66 -7.62
CA ARG A 165 17.91 -3.15 -8.76
C ARG A 165 16.59 -3.89 -8.94
N GLN A 166 16.52 -5.15 -8.50
CA GLN A 166 15.32 -5.98 -8.60
C GLN A 166 14.09 -5.34 -7.94
N HIS A 167 14.28 -4.54 -6.89
CA HIS A 167 13.18 -3.80 -6.26
C HIS A 167 12.55 -2.77 -7.20
N LEU A 168 13.32 -2.12 -8.08
CA LEU A 168 12.75 -1.21 -9.09
C LEU A 168 11.84 -1.98 -10.05
N SER A 169 12.28 -3.15 -10.52
CA SER A 169 11.45 -4.00 -11.38
C SER A 169 10.15 -4.41 -10.69
N TRP A 170 10.22 -4.84 -9.43
CA TRP A 170 9.04 -5.18 -8.63
C TRP A 170 8.08 -3.99 -8.44
N ILE A 171 8.63 -2.80 -8.17
CA ILE A 171 7.84 -1.56 -8.06
C ILE A 171 7.15 -1.24 -9.39
N ILE A 172 7.86 -1.31 -10.51
CA ILE A 172 7.29 -1.03 -11.84
C ILE A 172 6.12 -1.99 -12.13
N GLU A 173 6.29 -3.29 -11.89
CA GLU A 173 5.21 -4.28 -12.06
C GLU A 173 4.03 -4.03 -11.13
N ALA A 174 4.29 -3.60 -9.88
CA ALA A 174 3.23 -3.21 -8.96
C ALA A 174 2.37 -2.06 -9.54
N PHE A 175 2.99 -1.00 -10.07
CA PHE A 175 2.27 0.14 -10.66
C PHE A 175 1.55 -0.21 -11.96
N ARG A 176 2.09 -1.14 -12.75
CA ARG A 176 1.37 -1.70 -13.91
C ARG A 176 0.10 -2.42 -13.46
N SER A 177 0.18 -3.23 -12.41
CA SER A 177 -0.98 -3.89 -11.81
C SER A 177 -2.01 -2.88 -11.28
N TYR A 178 -1.57 -1.82 -10.58
CA TYR A 178 -2.47 -0.77 -10.09
C TYR A 178 -3.14 -0.01 -11.23
N LYS A 179 -2.41 0.28 -12.32
CA LYS A 179 -2.96 0.92 -13.51
C LYS A 179 -4.07 0.07 -14.13
N SER A 180 -3.85 -1.24 -14.29
CA SER A 180 -4.86 -2.15 -14.84
C SER A 180 -6.10 -2.20 -13.94
N PHE A 181 -5.91 -2.31 -12.62
CA PHE A 181 -6.99 -2.26 -11.65
C PHE A 181 -7.76 -0.94 -11.71
N ALA A 182 -7.08 0.20 -11.65
CA ALA A 182 -7.68 1.53 -11.70
C ALA A 182 -8.45 1.77 -13.01
N ALA A 183 -7.94 1.27 -14.15
CA ALA A 183 -8.63 1.34 -15.43
C ALA A 183 -9.90 0.48 -15.45
N ALA A 184 -9.84 -0.75 -14.94
CA ALA A 184 -10.99 -1.67 -14.92
C ALA A 184 -12.12 -1.16 -14.01
N VAL A 185 -11.77 -0.65 -12.82
CA VAL A 185 -12.73 -0.04 -11.89
C VAL A 185 -13.24 1.29 -12.45
N GLY A 186 -12.34 2.13 -12.98
CA GLY A 186 -12.65 3.44 -13.58
C GLY A 186 -13.57 3.39 -14.79
N ALA A 187 -13.56 2.27 -15.53
CA ALA A 187 -14.48 2.03 -16.64
C ALA A 187 -15.95 1.87 -16.19
N ARG A 188 -16.20 1.63 -14.89
CA ARG A 188 -17.53 1.45 -14.31
C ARG A 188 -18.02 2.67 -13.53
N GLY A 189 -17.12 3.57 -13.15
CA GLY A 189 -17.44 4.81 -12.44
C GLY A 189 -16.20 5.64 -12.12
N PRO A 190 -16.34 6.94 -11.85
CA PRO A 190 -15.21 7.79 -11.49
C PRO A 190 -14.59 7.32 -10.17
N ILE A 191 -13.29 7.05 -10.17
CA ILE A 191 -12.54 6.71 -8.96
C ILE A 191 -11.86 7.93 -8.37
N SER A 192 -11.72 7.91 -7.05
CA SER A 192 -11.17 8.98 -6.24
C SER A 192 -9.78 8.63 -5.70
N PHE A 193 -9.46 7.33 -5.70
CA PHE A 193 -8.15 6.79 -5.37
C PHE A 193 -7.10 7.22 -6.38
N ARG A 194 -6.00 7.79 -5.89
CA ARG A 194 -4.85 8.21 -6.68
C ARG A 194 -3.73 7.20 -6.53
N ASP A 195 -3.32 6.63 -7.67
CA ASP A 195 -2.25 5.64 -7.76
C ASP A 195 -0.89 6.23 -8.14
N ARG A 196 -0.84 7.46 -8.70
CA ARG A 196 0.40 8.10 -9.17
C ARG A 196 0.28 9.63 -9.30
N PRO A 197 1.39 10.38 -9.46
CA PRO A 197 2.76 10.00 -9.08
C PRO A 197 2.91 9.88 -7.56
N VAL A 198 3.84 9.03 -7.12
CA VAL A 198 4.22 8.82 -5.71
C VAL A 198 5.72 8.64 -5.63
N ASP A 199 6.42 9.59 -5.01
CA ASP A 199 7.87 9.55 -4.93
C ASP A 199 8.36 8.54 -3.87
N PHE A 200 9.41 7.79 -4.20
CA PHE A 200 10.01 6.80 -3.32
C PHE A 200 11.23 7.39 -2.60
N ARG A 201 11.37 7.02 -1.33
CA ARG A 201 12.49 7.37 -0.46
C ARG A 201 13.16 6.08 -0.01
N PHE A 202 14.17 5.65 -0.75
CA PHE A 202 14.85 4.37 -0.50
C PHE A 202 15.81 4.47 0.69
N PHE A 203 15.85 3.42 1.50
CA PHE A 203 16.69 3.31 2.68
C PHE A 203 17.03 1.85 3.02
N TYR A 204 17.96 1.69 3.98
CA TYR A 204 18.14 0.47 4.76
C TYR A 204 17.90 0.75 6.24
N SER A 205 17.31 -0.21 6.94
CA SER A 205 17.32 -0.22 8.41
C SER A 205 18.61 -0.85 8.92
N GLU A 206 19.29 -0.25 9.89
CA GLU A 206 20.51 -0.84 10.47
C GLU A 206 20.28 -2.21 11.11
N LYS A 207 19.07 -2.46 11.62
CA LYS A 207 18.70 -3.72 12.28
C LYS A 207 17.27 -4.10 11.94
N GLY A 208 17.05 -5.40 11.77
CA GLY A 208 15.71 -6.01 11.80
C GLY A 208 14.85 -5.87 10.55
N GLY A 209 15.30 -5.15 9.51
CA GLY A 209 14.52 -5.01 8.26
C GLY A 209 13.22 -4.22 8.45
N MET A 210 13.18 -3.33 9.44
CA MET A 210 11.97 -2.64 9.90
C MET A 210 12.16 -1.11 9.87
N PRO A 211 11.13 -0.34 9.46
CA PRO A 211 9.93 -0.79 8.75
C PRO A 211 10.26 -1.34 7.35
N SER A 212 9.36 -2.13 6.75
CA SER A 212 9.52 -2.56 5.34
C SER A 212 9.21 -1.41 4.37
N ALA A 213 8.15 -0.66 4.67
CA ALA A 213 7.80 0.57 3.99
C ALA A 213 6.98 1.45 4.95
N PHE A 214 6.79 2.72 4.59
CA PHE A 214 5.85 3.60 5.29
C PHE A 214 5.43 4.77 4.38
N ALA A 215 4.18 5.20 4.51
CA ALA A 215 3.69 6.43 3.90
C ALA A 215 4.07 7.66 4.74
N ALA A 216 4.63 8.69 4.10
CA ALA A 216 4.92 9.96 4.76
C ALA A 216 4.70 11.14 3.81
N THR A 217 3.80 12.05 4.20
CA THR A 217 3.42 13.26 3.45
C THR A 217 2.87 12.96 2.05
N ARG A 218 3.76 12.67 1.09
CA ARG A 218 3.49 12.39 -0.33
C ARG A 218 4.43 11.34 -0.91
N ASN A 219 5.22 10.70 -0.06
CA ASN A 219 6.24 9.74 -0.46
C ASN A 219 5.98 8.41 0.23
N ILE A 220 6.53 7.36 -0.35
CA ILE A 220 6.68 6.06 0.32
C ILE A 220 8.16 5.88 0.67
N GLY A 221 8.44 5.78 1.97
CA GLY A 221 9.71 5.24 2.44
C GLY A 221 9.75 3.76 2.08
N TYR A 222 10.82 3.30 1.41
CA TYR A 222 10.97 1.92 0.97
C TYR A 222 12.29 1.32 1.46
N ASN A 223 12.21 0.28 2.29
CA ASN A 223 13.37 -0.42 2.80
C ASN A 223 13.84 -1.49 1.81
N LEU A 224 15.04 -1.35 1.29
CA LEU A 224 15.63 -2.33 0.37
C LEU A 224 15.95 -3.67 1.08
N PHE A 225 16.02 -3.71 2.41
CA PHE A 225 16.07 -4.95 3.21
C PHE A 225 14.84 -5.08 4.12
N GLY A 226 13.69 -4.59 3.66
CA GLY A 226 12.42 -4.71 4.37
C GLY A 226 12.00 -6.17 4.52
N ALA A 227 11.53 -6.56 5.71
CA ALA A 227 11.08 -7.93 5.98
C ALA A 227 9.95 -8.42 5.05
N LEU A 228 9.16 -7.50 4.48
CA LEU A 228 8.11 -7.78 3.50
C LEU A 228 8.56 -7.57 2.05
N ASN A 229 9.70 -6.93 1.79
CA ASN A 229 10.12 -6.57 0.43
C ASN A 229 10.95 -7.70 -0.21
N MET A 230 10.42 -8.93 -0.17
CA MET A 230 11.14 -10.14 -0.55
C MET A 230 10.73 -10.73 -1.91
N SER A 231 9.58 -10.31 -2.45
CA SER A 231 9.12 -10.68 -3.79
C SER A 231 8.30 -9.58 -4.44
N ASP A 232 8.04 -9.72 -5.74
CA ASP A 232 7.15 -8.85 -6.51
C ASP A 232 5.74 -8.78 -5.89
N VAL A 233 5.18 -9.92 -5.49
CA VAL A 233 3.84 -10.01 -4.89
C VAL A 233 3.77 -9.25 -3.57
N THR A 234 4.74 -9.47 -2.67
CA THR A 234 4.70 -8.81 -1.35
C THR A 234 5.02 -7.33 -1.46
N VAL A 235 5.88 -6.92 -2.40
CA VAL A 235 6.13 -5.50 -2.71
C VAL A 235 4.86 -4.85 -3.25
N ARG A 236 4.17 -5.47 -4.21
CA ARG A 236 2.90 -4.95 -4.73
C ARG A 236 1.85 -4.77 -3.64
N ASP A 237 1.75 -5.71 -2.72
CA ASP A 237 0.74 -5.63 -1.68
C ASP A 237 1.11 -4.58 -0.61
N THR A 238 2.39 -4.56 -0.20
CA THR A 238 2.92 -3.55 0.75
C THR A 238 2.74 -2.14 0.20
N LEU A 239 3.06 -1.91 -1.08
CA LEU A 239 2.95 -0.59 -1.67
C LEU A 239 1.51 -0.13 -1.85
N PHE A 240 0.55 -1.04 -2.12
CA PHE A 240 -0.86 -0.65 -2.20
C PHE A 240 -1.39 -0.23 -0.82
N HIS A 241 -0.96 -0.94 0.23
CA HIS A 241 -1.23 -0.57 1.61
C HIS A 241 -0.70 0.85 1.93
N GLU A 242 0.58 1.12 1.66
CA GLU A 242 1.16 2.45 1.93
C GLU A 242 0.54 3.55 1.06
N LEU A 243 0.19 3.24 -0.19
CA LEU A 243 -0.52 4.14 -1.07
C LEU A 243 -1.91 4.51 -0.54
N PHE A 244 -2.59 3.56 0.11
CA PHE A 244 -3.85 3.86 0.78
C PHE A 244 -3.66 4.86 1.92
N HIS A 245 -2.62 4.73 2.75
CA HIS A 245 -2.35 5.71 3.82
C HIS A 245 -2.18 7.14 3.28
N LEU A 246 -1.57 7.30 2.10
CA LEU A 246 -1.48 8.60 1.42
C LEU A 246 -2.87 9.10 0.98
N ASN A 247 -3.68 8.23 0.39
CA ASN A 247 -5.04 8.57 -0.06
C ASN A 247 -5.98 8.91 1.10
N ASP A 248 -5.91 8.15 2.20
CA ASP A 248 -6.66 8.42 3.42
C ASP A 248 -6.32 9.81 3.98
N GLY A 249 -5.02 10.14 4.03
CA GLY A 249 -4.56 11.47 4.43
C GLY A 249 -5.04 12.59 3.49
N TRP A 250 -5.04 12.37 2.17
CA TRP A 250 -5.58 13.32 1.19
C TRP A 250 -7.10 13.51 1.29
N ARG A 251 -7.80 12.50 1.82
CA ARG A 251 -9.23 12.56 2.20
C ARG A 251 -9.44 13.04 3.65
N GLY A 252 -8.43 13.67 4.22
CA GLY A 252 -8.46 14.27 5.55
C GLY A 252 -8.57 13.22 6.65
N ASP A 253 -7.87 12.09 6.54
CA ASP A 253 -7.98 10.94 7.44
C ASP A 253 -9.41 10.36 7.48
N TRP A 254 -9.96 10.09 6.30
CA TRP A 254 -11.33 9.57 6.11
C TRP A 254 -11.64 8.37 7.00
N SER A 255 -10.71 7.43 7.11
CA SER A 255 -10.84 6.19 7.89
C SER A 255 -11.29 6.45 9.32
N ARG A 256 -10.77 7.50 9.96
CA ARG A 256 -11.10 7.89 11.33
C ARG A 256 -12.55 8.35 11.49
N ARG A 257 -13.18 8.88 10.44
CA ARG A 257 -14.58 9.32 10.49
C ARG A 257 -15.53 8.23 10.02
N ALA A 258 -15.18 7.57 8.92
CA ALA A 258 -16.08 6.63 8.24
C ALA A 258 -16.02 5.22 8.84
N LEU A 259 -14.83 4.72 9.19
CA LEU A 259 -14.65 3.33 9.62
C LEU A 259 -14.49 3.18 11.14
N ALA A 260 -14.21 4.25 11.88
CA ALA A 260 -14.01 4.16 13.33
C ALA A 260 -15.21 3.54 14.06
N PRO A 261 -16.48 3.88 13.77
CA PRO A 261 -17.61 3.24 14.45
C PRO A 261 -17.64 1.72 14.29
N ILE A 262 -17.37 1.21 13.08
CA ILE A 262 -17.33 -0.24 12.80
C ILE A 262 -16.13 -0.87 13.51
N TYR A 263 -14.97 -0.24 13.41
CA TYR A 263 -13.74 -0.71 14.04
C TYR A 263 -13.89 -0.81 15.58
N ASP A 264 -14.41 0.24 16.20
CA ASP A 264 -14.60 0.32 17.65
C ASP A 264 -15.62 -0.70 18.14
N GLU A 265 -16.69 -0.97 17.37
CA GLU A 265 -17.64 -2.02 17.70
C GLU A 265 -16.98 -3.42 17.68
N ILE A 266 -16.17 -3.71 16.65
CA ILE A 266 -15.43 -4.97 16.55
C ILE A 266 -14.47 -5.10 17.74
N ILE A 267 -13.72 -4.05 18.07
CA ILE A 267 -12.80 -4.04 19.22
C ILE A 267 -13.55 -4.20 20.55
N ALA A 268 -14.68 -3.53 20.73
CA ALA A 268 -15.51 -3.67 21.94
C ALA A 268 -16.01 -5.11 22.11
N ARG A 269 -16.41 -5.77 21.01
CA ARG A 269 -16.88 -7.16 21.01
C ARG A 269 -15.74 -8.16 21.24
N CYS A 270 -14.63 -8.00 20.53
CA CYS A 270 -13.59 -9.02 20.46
C CYS A 270 -12.41 -8.79 21.42
N GLY A 271 -12.21 -7.55 21.89
CA GLY A 271 -10.99 -7.14 22.56
C GLY A 271 -9.76 -7.45 21.71
N ARG A 272 -8.81 -8.19 22.27
CA ARG A 272 -7.56 -8.60 21.59
C ARG A 272 -7.54 -10.06 21.15
N ARG A 273 -8.68 -10.77 21.21
CA ARG A 273 -8.74 -12.21 20.93
C ARG A 273 -8.66 -12.44 19.41
N SER A 274 -7.50 -12.90 18.92
CA SER A 274 -7.27 -13.11 17.49
C SER A 274 -8.31 -14.01 16.82
N ALA A 275 -8.80 -15.05 17.50
CA ALA A 275 -9.86 -15.91 16.97
C ALA A 275 -11.19 -15.16 16.73
N CYS A 276 -11.53 -14.19 17.60
CA CYS A 276 -12.71 -13.35 17.43
C CYS A 276 -12.50 -12.28 16.35
N LEU A 277 -11.28 -11.73 16.24
CA LEU A 277 -10.94 -10.69 15.25
C LEU A 277 -10.79 -11.25 13.83
N SER A 278 -10.40 -12.52 13.68
CA SER A 278 -10.08 -13.13 12.38
C SER A 278 -11.19 -12.99 11.32
N PRO A 279 -12.49 -13.18 11.62
CA PRO A 279 -13.55 -13.01 10.63
C PRO A 279 -13.72 -11.56 10.12
N TYR A 280 -13.28 -10.58 10.90
CA TYR A 280 -13.34 -9.15 10.54
C TYR A 280 -12.05 -8.63 9.90
N ALA A 281 -11.00 -9.45 9.91
CA ALA A 281 -9.70 -9.10 9.39
C ALA A 281 -9.72 -9.05 7.84
N PRO A 282 -9.38 -7.92 7.20
CA PRO A 282 -9.33 -7.90 5.75
C PRO A 282 -8.23 -8.81 5.17
N THR A 283 -7.14 -9.00 5.92
CA THR A 283 -6.05 -9.91 5.57
C THR A 283 -5.61 -10.74 6.78
N ASP A 284 -4.86 -11.81 6.50
CA ASP A 284 -4.37 -12.75 7.51
C ASP A 284 -3.04 -12.32 8.15
N THR A 285 -2.55 -11.12 7.84
CA THR A 285 -1.27 -10.60 8.37
C THR A 285 -1.35 -10.52 9.88
N LYS A 286 -0.34 -11.03 10.59
CA LYS A 286 -0.27 -11.01 12.07
C LYS A 286 1.04 -10.41 12.55
N ILE A 287 0.96 -9.61 13.62
CA ILE A 287 2.11 -9.10 14.36
C ILE A 287 1.98 -9.55 15.81
N ALA A 288 3.01 -10.23 16.33
CA ALA A 288 3.03 -10.76 17.69
C ALA A 288 1.76 -11.56 18.05
N GLY A 289 1.25 -12.35 17.10
CA GLY A 289 0.06 -13.21 17.28
C GLY A 289 -1.30 -12.51 17.15
N VAL A 290 -1.34 -11.18 16.99
CA VAL A 290 -2.55 -10.38 16.76
C VAL A 290 -2.69 -10.08 15.28
N VAL A 291 -3.91 -10.11 14.75
CA VAL A 291 -4.20 -9.66 13.37
C VAL A 291 -3.76 -8.21 13.22
N TYR A 292 -2.95 -7.93 12.20
CA TYR A 292 -2.28 -6.65 11.99
C TYR A 292 -3.25 -5.47 11.90
N ALA A 293 -4.37 -5.63 11.18
CA ALA A 293 -5.44 -4.64 11.08
C ALA A 293 -6.00 -4.15 12.44
N PHE A 294 -5.84 -4.94 13.50
CA PHE A 294 -6.29 -4.64 14.87
C PHE A 294 -5.12 -4.51 15.85
N ALA A 295 -3.90 -4.33 15.37
CA ALA A 295 -2.75 -4.10 16.23
C ALA A 295 -2.88 -2.75 16.96
N PRO A 296 -2.57 -2.68 18.28
CA PRO A 296 -2.83 -1.48 19.09
C PRO A 296 -2.22 -0.18 18.57
N GLN A 297 -1.05 -0.26 17.95
CA GLN A 297 -0.31 0.90 17.46
C GLN A 297 -0.93 1.52 16.20
N GLY A 298 -1.75 0.78 15.45
CA GLY A 298 -2.26 1.17 14.14
C GLY A 298 -3.67 1.77 14.15
N GLY A 299 -4.55 1.20 14.98
CA GLY A 299 -5.94 1.60 15.04
C GLY A 299 -6.69 1.42 13.72
N VAL A 300 -7.77 2.19 13.54
CA VAL A 300 -8.63 2.15 12.35
C VAL A 300 -7.91 2.46 11.03
N ARG A 301 -6.79 3.19 11.06
CA ARG A 301 -6.04 3.52 9.84
C ARG A 301 -5.41 2.28 9.22
N GLU A 302 -4.82 1.41 10.03
CA GLU A 302 -4.31 0.12 9.55
C GLU A 302 -5.43 -0.80 9.09
N TYR A 303 -6.55 -0.83 9.81
CA TYR A 303 -7.74 -1.56 9.36
C TYR A 303 -8.19 -1.11 7.96
N ALA A 304 -8.23 0.20 7.73
CA ALA A 304 -8.63 0.78 6.45
C ALA A 304 -7.61 0.47 5.33
N ALA A 305 -6.31 0.53 5.61
CA ALA A 305 -5.26 0.18 4.65
C ALA A 305 -5.28 -1.31 4.29
N GLU A 306 -5.48 -2.19 5.27
CA GLU A 306 -5.68 -3.62 5.03
C GLU A 306 -6.98 -3.90 4.27
N LEU A 307 -8.05 -3.15 4.54
CA LEU A 307 -9.31 -3.24 3.79
C LEU A 307 -9.14 -2.83 2.33
N ALA A 308 -8.41 -1.74 2.06
CA ALA A 308 -8.09 -1.31 0.71
C ALA A 308 -7.22 -2.32 -0.03
N LEU A 309 -6.21 -2.89 0.64
CA LEU A 309 -5.41 -3.98 0.10
C LEU A 309 -6.27 -5.20 -0.23
N ARG A 310 -7.19 -5.59 0.65
CA ARG A 310 -8.11 -6.70 0.40
C ARG A 310 -9.02 -6.42 -0.80
N TYR A 311 -9.56 -5.21 -0.89
CA TYR A 311 -10.36 -4.76 -2.03
C TYR A 311 -9.59 -4.89 -3.34
N PHE A 312 -8.37 -4.36 -3.40
CA PHE A 312 -7.48 -4.49 -4.57
C PHE A 312 -7.21 -5.95 -4.94
N ARG A 313 -6.84 -6.79 -3.96
CA ARG A 313 -6.52 -8.20 -4.20
C ARG A 313 -7.69 -8.96 -4.82
N GLU A 314 -8.89 -8.86 -4.25
CA GLU A 314 -10.05 -9.59 -4.78
C GLU A 314 -10.47 -9.10 -6.17
N HIS A 315 -10.45 -7.78 -6.39
CA HIS A 315 -10.78 -7.21 -7.70
C HIS A 315 -9.75 -7.57 -8.77
N ARG A 316 -8.46 -7.57 -8.43
CA ARG A 316 -7.40 -7.98 -9.35
C ARG A 316 -7.62 -9.42 -9.82
N LEU A 317 -7.93 -10.33 -8.91
CA LEU A 317 -8.24 -11.72 -9.28
C LEU A 317 -9.43 -11.79 -10.24
N VAL A 318 -10.51 -11.05 -9.98
CA VAL A 318 -11.66 -11.00 -10.89
C VAL A 318 -11.28 -10.43 -12.27
N ILE A 319 -10.50 -9.35 -12.31
CA ILE A 319 -10.02 -8.72 -13.56
C ILE A 319 -9.15 -9.68 -14.36
N ASP A 320 -8.29 -10.44 -13.67
CA ASP A 320 -7.39 -11.43 -14.26
C ASP A 320 -8.10 -12.76 -14.57
N ASN A 321 -9.42 -12.84 -14.33
CA ASN A 321 -10.24 -14.06 -14.47
C ASN A 321 -9.70 -15.26 -13.65
N GLU A 322 -9.14 -14.96 -12.48
CA GLU A 322 -8.68 -15.92 -11.49
C GLU A 322 -9.73 -16.12 -10.38
N PRO A 323 -9.87 -17.34 -9.83
CA PRO A 323 -10.79 -17.59 -8.74
C PRO A 323 -10.31 -16.92 -7.44
N LEU A 324 -11.26 -16.48 -6.62
CA LEU A 324 -10.94 -16.04 -5.26
C LEU A 324 -10.49 -17.26 -4.43
N PRO A 325 -9.40 -17.14 -3.64
CA PRO A 325 -8.91 -18.25 -2.83
C PRO A 325 -9.84 -18.61 -1.65
N ALA A 326 -10.77 -17.71 -1.31
CA ALA A 326 -11.77 -17.88 -0.26
C ALA A 326 -13.04 -17.08 -0.64
N ARG A 327 -14.09 -17.23 0.18
CA ARG A 327 -15.29 -16.38 0.11
C ARG A 327 -14.86 -14.90 0.17
N ALA A 328 -15.50 -14.08 -0.66
CA ALA A 328 -15.29 -12.64 -0.71
C ALA A 328 -15.40 -12.01 0.68
N PHE A 329 -14.51 -11.07 1.01
CA PHE A 329 -14.44 -10.47 2.34
C PHE A 329 -15.76 -9.82 2.76
N LYS A 330 -16.40 -9.08 1.84
CA LYS A 330 -17.70 -8.42 2.05
C LYS A 330 -18.82 -9.39 2.43
N CYS A 331 -18.64 -10.67 2.13
CA CYS A 331 -19.59 -11.71 2.48
C CYS A 331 -19.33 -12.31 3.86
N GLY A 332 -18.40 -11.79 4.66
CA GLY A 332 -18.25 -12.21 6.06
C GLY A 332 -19.38 -11.68 6.96
N PRO A 333 -19.08 -11.38 8.24
CA PRO A 333 -19.98 -10.62 9.12
C PRO A 333 -20.47 -9.32 8.48
N ALA A 334 -21.62 -8.80 8.95
CA ALA A 334 -22.27 -7.61 8.38
C ALA A 334 -21.36 -6.36 8.38
N GLU A 335 -20.47 -6.26 9.37
CA GLU A 335 -19.44 -5.23 9.50
C GLU A 335 -18.50 -5.20 8.29
N ASN A 336 -18.17 -6.36 7.72
CA ASN A 336 -17.30 -6.45 6.54
C ASN A 336 -17.99 -5.84 5.32
N ALA A 337 -19.28 -6.15 5.10
CA ALA A 337 -20.06 -5.59 4.01
C ALA A 337 -20.19 -4.06 4.14
N ALA A 338 -20.46 -3.59 5.36
CA ALA A 338 -20.57 -2.15 5.65
C ALA A 338 -19.24 -1.42 5.42
N ALA A 339 -18.13 -1.94 5.95
CA ALA A 339 -16.81 -1.35 5.75
C ALA A 339 -16.38 -1.36 4.28
N TRP A 340 -16.63 -2.47 3.58
CA TRP A 340 -16.35 -2.63 2.15
C TRP A 340 -17.11 -1.59 1.32
N LYS A 341 -18.40 -1.40 1.60
CA LYS A 341 -19.22 -0.41 0.91
C LYS A 341 -18.70 1.01 1.13
N LEU A 342 -18.38 1.38 2.37
CA LEU A 342 -17.84 2.70 2.69
C LEU A 342 -16.55 2.98 1.91
N LEU A 343 -15.62 2.01 1.88
CA LEU A 343 -14.38 2.13 1.12
C LEU A 343 -14.64 2.27 -0.38
N SER A 344 -15.49 1.39 -0.94
CA SER A 344 -15.82 1.38 -2.36
C SER A 344 -16.46 2.71 -2.80
N ASP A 345 -17.42 3.21 -2.04
CA ASP A 345 -18.10 4.48 -2.33
C ASP A 345 -17.12 5.67 -2.33
N GLU A 346 -16.24 5.76 -1.33
CA GLU A 346 -15.32 6.90 -1.20
C GLU A 346 -14.20 6.89 -2.26
N PHE A 347 -13.56 5.73 -2.47
CA PHE A 347 -12.32 5.66 -3.24
C PHE A 347 -12.49 5.11 -4.65
N PHE A 348 -13.49 4.25 -4.86
CA PHE A 348 -13.63 3.43 -6.06
C PHE A 348 -14.97 3.62 -6.78
N GLY A 349 -15.68 4.72 -6.48
CA GLY A 349 -16.90 5.11 -7.19
C GLY A 349 -18.09 4.19 -6.94
N GLY A 350 -18.09 3.44 -5.81
CA GLY A 350 -19.13 2.45 -5.49
C GLY A 350 -19.08 1.19 -6.35
N VAL A 351 -18.03 1.02 -7.16
CA VAL A 351 -17.85 -0.15 -8.02
C VAL A 351 -17.51 -1.35 -7.16
N ASP A 352 -18.03 -2.52 -7.51
CA ASP A 352 -17.66 -3.77 -6.86
C ASP A 352 -17.73 -4.89 -7.90
N LEU A 353 -16.56 -5.35 -8.36
CA LEU A 353 -16.44 -6.40 -9.35
C LEU A 353 -16.52 -7.78 -8.72
N VAL A 354 -16.35 -7.88 -7.40
CA VAL A 354 -16.37 -9.16 -6.69
C VAL A 354 -17.79 -9.74 -6.73
N PRO A 355 -17.95 -11.05 -7.00
CA PRO A 355 -19.26 -11.67 -7.07
C PRO A 355 -20.15 -11.36 -5.85
N PRO A 356 -21.49 -11.30 -6.03
CA PRO A 356 -22.41 -11.13 -4.92
C PRO A 356 -22.28 -12.29 -3.94
N CYS A 357 -22.69 -12.06 -2.70
CA CYS A 357 -22.71 -13.10 -1.68
C CYS A 357 -23.80 -14.11 -2.04
N GLY A 358 -23.40 -15.36 -2.29
CA GLY A 358 -24.34 -16.46 -2.41
C GLY A 358 -25.07 -16.69 -1.08
N GLU A 359 -26.33 -17.11 -1.17
CA GLU A 359 -27.11 -17.61 -0.03
C GLU A 359 -26.49 -18.86 0.59
#